data_AF-A0A6S6QW28-F1
#
_entry.id   AF-A0A6S6QW28-F1
#
_cell.length_a   1.000
_cell.length_b   1.000
_cell.length_c   1.000
_cell.angle_alpha   90.00
_cell.angle_beta   90.00
_cell.angle_gamma   90.00
#
_symmetry.space_group_name_H-M   'P 1'
#
loop_
_entity.id
_entity.type
_entity.pdbx_description
1 polymer ?
#
loop_
_entity_poly.entity_id
_entity_poly.type
_entity_poly.pdbx_seq_one_letter_code
_entity_poly.pdbx_strand_id
1 'polypeptide(L)'
;MKLIVETTGDFQLLDPTNGKVIRYDGLTVTDESPFLSSRAAIGQVRVVAQVNDEATDEELRKYAEECKGDQTLLLESFLASYGVEVEGQPEPEKAPKKRGKGKAKADEDKAEIEEEKAD
;
A
#
# COMPACT_ATOMS: atom_id res chain seq x y z
N MET A 1 -9.81 -10.56 11.77
CA MET A 1 -8.92 -10.23 10.65
C MET A 1 -8.24 -8.91 10.92
N LYS A 2 -6.96 -8.77 10.57
CA LYS A 2 -6.18 -7.56 10.81
C LYS A 2 -5.67 -6.95 9.50
N LEU A 3 -5.40 -5.66 9.55
CA LEU A 3 -5.01 -4.85 8.41
C LEU A 3 -3.72 -4.08 8.74
N ILE A 4 -2.84 -4.00 7.75
CA ILE A 4 -1.75 -3.03 7.75
C ILE A 4 -2.26 -1.78 7.06
N VAL A 5 -2.17 -0.66 7.77
CA VAL A 5 -2.68 0.63 7.29
C VAL A 5 -1.65 1.74 7.47
N GLU A 6 -1.76 2.77 6.65
CA GLU A 6 -1.05 4.05 6.78
C GLU A 6 -2.04 5.21 6.69
N THR A 7 -1.74 6.33 7.35
CA THR A 7 -2.48 7.58 7.11
C THR A 7 -1.96 8.25 5.84
N THR A 8 -2.84 8.98 5.16
CA THR A 8 -2.49 9.70 3.92
C THR A 8 -1.89 11.08 4.15
N GLY A 9 -1.79 11.53 5.40
CA GLY A 9 -1.20 12.82 5.77
C GLY A 9 -0.65 12.87 7.19
N ASP A 10 -0.17 14.04 7.59
CA ASP A 10 0.51 14.32 8.87
C ASP A 10 -0.46 14.39 10.06
N PHE A 11 -1.27 13.35 10.24
CA PHE A 11 -2.20 13.22 11.35
C PHE A 11 -2.21 11.79 11.87
N GLN A 12 -2.51 11.64 13.15
CA GLN A 12 -2.75 10.34 13.76
C GLN A 12 -4.25 10.15 13.95
N LEU A 13 -4.71 8.91 13.89
CA LEU A 13 -6.10 8.56 14.16
C LEU A 13 -6.17 7.64 15.38
N LEU A 14 -7.10 7.92 16.29
CA LEU A 14 -7.43 7.03 17.38
C LEU A 14 -8.74 6.32 17.02
N ASP A 15 -8.72 5.00 16.95
CA ASP A 15 -9.92 4.21 16.79
C ASP A 15 -10.67 4.16 18.14
N PRO A 16 -11.87 4.77 18.25
CA PRO A 16 -12.62 4.79 19.50
C PRO A 16 -13.18 3.41 19.89
N THR A 17 -13.25 2.46 18.95
CA THR A 17 -13.80 1.12 19.20
C THR A 17 -12.79 0.24 19.93
N ASN A 18 -11.53 0.26 19.49
CA ASN A 18 -10.49 -0.64 19.99
C ASN A 18 -9.38 0.09 20.78
N GLY A 19 -9.41 1.42 20.84
CA GLY A 19 -8.38 2.25 21.48
C GLY A 19 -7.03 2.24 20.76
N LYS A 20 -6.96 1.69 19.54
CA LYS A 20 -5.72 1.60 18.76
C LYS A 20 -5.41 2.94 18.09
N VAL A 21 -4.13 3.29 18.07
CA VAL A 21 -3.61 4.49 17.42
C VAL A 21 -3.01 4.11 16.09
N ILE A 22 -3.53 4.70 15.01
CA ILE A 22 -2.95 4.67 13.68
C ILE A 22 -1.99 5.85 13.59
N ARG A 23 -0.69 5.53 13.46
CA ARG A 23 0.38 6.53 13.44
C ARG A 23 0.40 7.31 12.12
N TYR A 24 0.92 8.52 12.19
CA TYR A 24 1.21 9.35 11.01
C TYR A 24 2.51 8.92 10.32
N ASP A 25 3.46 8.35 11.08
CA ASP A 25 4.76 7.92 10.59
C ASP A 25 4.78 6.42 10.32
N GLY A 26 4.38 6.07 9.09
CA GLY A 26 4.53 4.73 8.55
C GLY A 26 3.37 3.79 8.87
N LEU A 27 3.68 2.49 8.83
CA LEU A 27 2.68 1.43 8.85
C LEU A 27 2.24 1.10 10.29
N THR A 28 0.97 0.77 10.44
CA THR A 28 0.37 0.32 11.70
C THR A 28 -0.45 -0.94 11.47
N VAL A 29 -0.31 -1.94 12.35
CA VAL A 29 -1.22 -3.11 12.36
C VAL A 29 -2.42 -2.83 13.26
N THR A 30 -3.62 -2.94 12.71
CA THR A 30 -4.87 -2.72 13.43
C THR A 30 -5.91 -3.76 13.07
N ASP A 31 -6.90 -3.94 13.94
CA ASP A 31 -8.04 -4.81 13.63
C ASP A 31 -8.95 -4.12 12.62
N GLU A 32 -9.59 -4.91 11.77
CA GLU A 32 -10.64 -4.39 10.89
C GLU A 32 -11.80 -3.83 11.72
N SER A 33 -12.17 -2.57 11.46
CA SER A 33 -13.25 -1.90 12.19
C SER A 33 -14.12 -1.03 11.26
N PRO A 34 -15.38 -0.76 11.65
CA PRO A 34 -16.24 0.19 10.93
C PRO A 34 -15.65 1.61 10.88
N PHE A 35 -14.86 1.98 11.89
CA PHE A 35 -14.15 3.26 11.91
C PHE A 35 -13.12 3.32 10.79
N LEU A 36 -12.29 2.29 10.65
CA LEU A 36 -11.26 2.20 9.60
C LEU A 36 -11.84 2.21 8.19
N SER A 37 -12.87 1.42 7.93
CA SER A 37 -13.54 1.40 6.62
C SER A 37 -14.12 2.78 6.26
N SER A 38 -14.71 3.49 7.23
CA SER A 38 -15.21 4.86 7.04
C SER A 38 -14.08 5.84 6.73
N ARG A 39 -12.94 5.75 7.43
CA ARG A 39 -11.78 6.63 7.20
C ARG A 39 -11.08 6.33 5.88
N ALA A 40 -11.03 5.07 5.47
CA ALA A 40 -10.53 4.66 4.18
C ALA A 40 -11.42 5.18 3.03
N ALA A 41 -12.75 5.12 3.18
CA ALA A 41 -13.68 5.64 2.18
C ALA A 41 -13.56 7.17 1.95
N ILE A 42 -13.17 7.91 2.99
CA ILE A 42 -12.94 9.37 2.93
C ILE A 42 -11.48 9.68 2.50
N GLY A 43 -10.64 8.65 2.29
CA GLY A 43 -9.26 8.81 1.84
C GLY A 43 -8.29 9.27 2.94
N GLN A 44 -8.65 9.18 4.22
CA GLN A 44 -7.77 9.52 5.34
C GLN A 44 -6.82 8.38 5.72
N VAL A 45 -7.20 7.14 5.38
CA VAL A 45 -6.41 5.94 5.65
C VAL A 45 -6.29 5.14 4.37
N ARG A 46 -5.12 4.55 4.14
CA ARG A 46 -4.89 3.60 3.07
C ARG A 46 -4.63 2.23 3.67
N VAL A 47 -5.37 1.24 3.21
CA VAL A 47 -5.11 -0.16 3.52
C VAL A 47 -4.02 -0.65 2.59
N VAL A 48 -2.92 -1.12 3.17
CA VAL A 48 -1.73 -1.57 2.44
C VAL A 48 -1.79 -3.06 2.19
N ALA A 49 -2.12 -3.84 3.24
CA ALA A 49 -2.24 -5.29 3.13
C ALA A 49 -3.14 -5.87 4.23
N GLN A 50 -3.60 -7.10 4.03
CA GLN A 50 -4.31 -7.89 5.03
C GLN A 50 -3.37 -8.90 5.67
N VAL A 51 -3.50 -9.10 6.98
CA VAL A 51 -2.67 -10.00 7.77
C VAL A 51 -3.52 -10.85 8.71
N ASN A 52 -2.94 -11.96 9.16
CA ASN A 52 -3.60 -12.86 10.07
C ASN A 52 -3.84 -12.21 11.45
N ASP A 53 -4.66 -12.84 12.28
CA ASP A 53 -5.00 -12.31 13.60
C ASP A 53 -3.84 -12.38 14.61
N GLU A 54 -2.79 -13.14 14.30
CA GLU A 54 -1.60 -13.24 15.13
C GLU A 54 -0.67 -12.03 14.98
N ALA A 55 -0.69 -11.36 13.82
CA ALA A 55 0.12 -10.18 13.55
C ALA A 55 -0.12 -9.06 14.57
N THR A 56 0.96 -8.50 15.12
CA THR A 56 0.91 -7.36 16.04
C THR A 56 1.69 -6.15 15.52
N ASP A 57 1.29 -4.95 15.97
CA ASP A 57 2.02 -3.71 15.64
C ASP A 57 3.44 -3.72 16.21
N GLU A 58 3.64 -4.37 17.35
CA GLU A 58 4.96 -4.50 17.98
C GLU A 58 5.92 -5.33 17.13
N GLU A 59 5.45 -6.43 16.54
CA GLU A 59 6.25 -7.22 15.62
C GLU A 59 6.56 -6.44 14.36
N LEU A 60 5.55 -5.79 13.75
CA LEU A 60 5.76 -4.97 12.56
C LEU A 60 6.84 -3.90 12.80
N ARG A 61 6.86 -3.30 14.00
CA ARG A 61 7.88 -2.31 14.37
C ARG A 61 9.28 -2.90 14.45
N LYS A 62 9.43 -4.11 14.99
CA LYS A 62 10.73 -4.82 15.01
C LYS A 62 11.24 -5.07 13.59
N TYR A 63 10.37 -5.57 12.71
CA TYR A 63 10.71 -5.74 11.30
C TYR A 63 11.08 -4.40 10.63
N ALA A 64 10.40 -3.30 10.99
CA ALA A 64 10.69 -1.98 10.44
C ALA A 64 12.09 -1.48 10.84
N GLU A 65 12.52 -1.76 12.08
CA GLU A 65 13.88 -1.47 12.55
C GLU A 65 14.93 -2.29 11.80
N GLU A 66 14.66 -3.58 11.55
CA GLU A 66 15.56 -4.46 10.79
C GLU A 66 15.69 -4.03 9.32
N CYS A 67 14.59 -3.55 8.72
CA CYS A 67 14.56 -3.11 7.33
C CYS A 67 15.10 -1.69 7.11
N LYS A 68 15.54 -0.98 8.16
CA LYS A 68 16.13 0.38 8.10
C LYS A 68 15.31 1.39 7.29
N GLY A 69 13.98 1.29 7.35
CA GLY A 69 13.07 2.19 6.66
C GLY A 69 12.73 1.81 5.20
N ASP A 70 13.20 0.68 4.69
CA ASP A 70 12.70 0.15 3.42
C ASP A 70 11.33 -0.51 3.63
N GLN A 71 10.27 0.25 3.35
CA GLN A 71 8.89 -0.20 3.51
C GLN A 71 8.53 -1.39 2.61
N THR A 72 9.16 -1.49 1.43
CA THR A 72 8.87 -2.59 0.50
C THR A 72 9.39 -3.90 1.08
N LEU A 73 10.64 -3.89 1.56
CA LEU A 73 11.26 -5.06 2.19
C LEU A 73 10.53 -5.46 3.47
N LEU A 74 10.10 -4.47 4.26
CA LEU A 74 9.28 -4.68 5.46
C LEU A 74 7.99 -5.43 5.11
N LEU A 75 7.22 -4.93 4.15
CA LEU A 75 5.96 -5.54 3.74
C LEU A 75 6.16 -6.95 3.19
N GLU A 76 7.15 -7.17 2.33
CA GLU A 76 7.43 -8.50 1.78
C GLU A 76 7.79 -9.51 2.88
N SER A 77 8.67 -9.11 3.80
CA SER A 77 9.11 -9.98 4.90
C SER A 77 7.98 -10.29 5.88
N PHE A 78 7.16 -9.27 6.18
CA PHE A 78 6.04 -9.39 7.10
C PHE A 78 4.90 -10.20 6.50
N LEU A 79 4.56 -9.99 5.22
CA LEU A 79 3.54 -10.76 4.51
C LEU A 79 3.98 -12.20 4.26
N ALA A 80 5.28 -12.48 4.09
CA ALA A 80 5.77 -13.84 4.02
C ALA A 80 5.51 -14.62 5.33
N SER A 81 5.46 -13.93 6.47
CA SER A 81 5.27 -14.54 7.79
C SER A 81 3.80 -14.55 8.24
N TYR A 82 3.06 -13.48 7.97
CA TYR A 82 1.72 -13.22 8.50
C TYR A 82 0.67 -12.89 7.43
N GLY A 83 1.04 -12.91 6.16
CA GLY A 83 0.13 -12.63 5.06
C GLY A 83 -0.99 -13.66 5.00
N VAL A 84 -2.20 -13.20 4.72
CA VAL A 84 -3.32 -14.08 4.39
C VAL A 84 -3.40 -14.14 2.87
N GLU A 85 -3.37 -15.33 2.29
CA GLU A 85 -3.69 -15.51 0.87
C GLU A 85 -5.18 -15.18 0.68
N VAL A 86 -5.46 -13.93 0.32
CA VAL A 86 -6.81 -13.53 -0.08
C VAL A 86 -7.01 -14.00 -1.51
N GLU A 87 -7.70 -15.13 -1.70
CA GLU A 87 -8.16 -15.58 -3.02
C GLU A 87 -8.98 -14.45 -3.67
N GLY A 88 -8.37 -13.71 -4.60
CA GLY A 88 -9.04 -12.68 -5.40
C GLY A 88 -8.42 -11.28 -5.41
N GLN A 89 -7.32 -10.99 -4.69
CA GLN A 89 -6.52 -9.79 -5.01
C GLN A 89 -5.59 -10.09 -6.18
N PRO A 90 -5.50 -9.21 -7.21
CA PRO A 90 -4.49 -9.38 -8.25
C PRO A 90 -3.12 -9.33 -7.58
N GLU A 91 -2.30 -10.37 -7.78
CA GLU A 91 -0.90 -10.37 -7.38
C GLU A 91 -0.27 -9.03 -7.80
N PRO A 92 0.43 -8.31 -6.91
CA PRO A 92 1.23 -7.17 -7.35
C PRO A 92 2.25 -7.71 -8.36
N GLU A 93 2.05 -7.31 -9.62
CA GLU A 93 2.82 -7.75 -10.77
C GLU A 93 4.31 -7.58 -10.45
N LYS A 94 5.02 -8.71 -10.26
CA LYS A 94 6.45 -8.74 -9.94
C LYS A 94 7.18 -7.81 -10.90
N ALA A 95 7.67 -6.68 -10.38
CA ALA A 95 8.35 -5.68 -11.19
C ALA A 95 9.48 -6.35 -12.00
N PRO A 96 9.43 -6.33 -13.35
CA PRO A 96 10.46 -6.97 -14.15
C PRO A 96 11.79 -6.25 -13.93
N LYS A 97 12.80 -6.99 -13.46
CA LYS A 97 14.18 -6.54 -13.30
C LYS A 97 14.71 -5.97 -14.63
N LYS A 98 14.65 -4.65 -14.83
CA LYS A 98 15.30 -3.99 -15.96
C LYS A 98 16.81 -3.92 -15.75
N ARG A 99 17.51 -4.93 -16.27
CA ARG A 99 18.96 -4.88 -16.56
C ARG A 99 19.19 -3.94 -17.75
N GLY A 100 19.93 -2.86 -17.49
CA GLY A 100 20.98 -2.28 -18.35
C GLY A 100 20.75 -2.01 -19.84
N LYS A 101 20.83 -0.70 -20.18
CA LYS A 101 21.61 -0.06 -21.26
C LYS A 101 21.42 -0.56 -22.71
N GLY A 102 20.73 0.26 -23.51
CA GLY A 102 20.77 0.23 -24.98
C GLY A 102 20.29 1.57 -25.56
N LYS A 103 21.04 2.13 -26.49
CA LYS A 103 21.01 3.51 -27.00
C LYS A 103 20.51 3.49 -28.45
N ALA A 104 19.45 4.21 -28.80
CA ALA A 104 19.09 4.68 -30.16
C ALA A 104 17.83 5.57 -30.05
N LYS A 105 17.92 6.89 -30.25
CA LYS A 105 17.86 7.69 -31.49
C LYS A 105 16.42 7.95 -31.99
N ALA A 106 16.25 9.21 -32.41
CA ALA A 106 15.05 9.93 -32.83
C ALA A 106 14.33 9.39 -34.08
N ASP A 107 13.04 9.71 -34.18
CA ASP A 107 12.28 10.32 -35.30
C ASP A 107 10.79 9.98 -35.07
N GLU A 108 9.89 10.94 -34.82
CA GLU A 108 9.15 11.80 -35.79
C GLU A 108 8.09 11.02 -36.61
N ASP A 109 6.80 11.33 -36.36
CA ASP A 109 5.59 11.22 -37.22
C ASP A 109 4.35 11.31 -36.28
N LYS A 110 3.54 12.38 -36.19
CA LYS A 110 2.70 13.12 -37.14
C LYS A 110 1.53 12.32 -37.76
N ALA A 111 0.34 12.47 -37.18
CA ALA A 111 -1.00 12.37 -37.81
C ALA A 111 -2.03 12.70 -36.70
N GLU A 112 -2.70 13.87 -36.61
CA GLU A 112 -3.62 14.52 -37.56
C GLU A 112 -4.80 13.62 -37.92
N ILE A 113 -5.91 13.75 -37.18
CA ILE A 113 -7.27 13.54 -37.70
C ILE A 113 -8.16 14.68 -37.18
N GLU A 114 -8.52 15.54 -38.12
CA GLU A 114 -9.44 16.67 -38.01
C GLU A 114 -10.86 16.26 -37.60
N GLU A 115 -11.49 17.18 -36.87
CA GLU A 115 -12.92 17.32 -36.69
C GLU A 115 -13.63 17.53 -38.04
N GLU A 116 -14.62 16.69 -38.33
CA GLU A 116 -15.68 17.02 -39.28
C GLU A 116 -17.03 16.55 -38.69
N LYS A 117 -17.83 17.51 -38.21
CA LYS A 117 -19.19 17.77 -38.72
C LYS A 117 -19.88 18.85 -37.90
N ALA A 118 -20.00 20.01 -38.55
CA ALA A 118 -20.98 21.03 -38.25
C ALA A 118 -22.36 20.58 -38.76
N ASP A 119 -23.40 20.90 -37.98
CA ASP A 119 -24.77 21.12 -38.44
C ASP A 119 -25.22 22.49 -37.90
#